data_AF-A0AAN2A460-F1
#
_entry.id   AF-A0AAN2A460-F1
#
_cell.length_a   1.000
_cell.length_b   1.000
_cell.length_c   1.000
_cell.angle_alpha   90.00
_cell.angle_beta   90.00
_cell.angle_gamma   90.00
#
_symmetry.space_group_name_H-M   'P 1'
#
loop_
_entity.id
_entity.type
_entity.pdbx_description
1 polymer ?
#
loop_
_entity_poly.entity_id
_entity_poly.type
_entity_poly.pdbx_seq_one_letter_code
_entity_poly.pdbx_strand_id
1 'polypeptide(L)'
;MFSLLRKSLTSPAPKKVAPSQRTVAVAGRQVPITVRENPRATRITLRIEPGGRALKLTIPMGLHHRQVDDFLERHQGWLEGKLLKFSPDDGLRPGATIDIRGVSHRIDHTGSLRGLTHIAKDADGVSVLKVSGTPEHLKRRIAAFLKKEAKADLERLVAVHARAAGRPVRSISMKDTRSRWGSCSHDGNLSFSWRIVMAPEKVIDYLAAHEVAHLREMNHGPKFWALCEKLCPHTDEAKDWLKRHGSKLHAIDFD
;
A
#
# COMPACT_ATOMS: atom_id res chain seq x y z
N MET A 1 5.57 61.69 20.92
CA MET A 1 6.12 60.42 21.44
C MET A 1 5.95 59.36 20.36
N PHE A 2 7.05 58.96 19.72
CA PHE A 2 7.07 57.96 18.64
C PHE A 2 7.01 56.56 19.23
N SER A 3 6.01 55.75 18.84
CA SER A 3 6.01 54.30 19.11
C SER A 3 6.25 53.56 17.80
N LEU A 4 7.38 52.86 17.76
CA LEU A 4 7.88 52.09 16.63
C LEU A 4 7.07 50.79 16.48
N LEU A 5 6.35 50.66 15.35
CA LEU A 5 5.84 49.37 14.88
C LEU A 5 7.02 48.43 14.56
N ARG A 6 7.25 47.41 15.40
CA ARG A 6 8.07 46.25 15.02
C ARG A 6 7.32 45.44 13.96
N LYS A 7 7.67 45.65 12.69
CA LYS A 7 7.41 44.66 11.63
C LYS A 7 8.08 43.34 12.03
N SER A 8 7.28 42.33 12.35
CA SER A 8 7.72 40.95 12.34
C SER A 8 8.18 40.60 10.92
N LEU A 9 9.49 40.46 10.74
CA LEU A 9 10.06 39.91 9.52
C LEU A 9 9.74 38.42 9.51
N THR A 10 8.65 38.04 8.86
CA THR A 10 8.41 36.64 8.49
C THR A 10 9.56 36.19 7.60
N SER A 11 10.36 35.24 8.08
CA SER A 11 11.41 34.64 7.28
C SER A 11 10.81 34.06 5.99
N PRO A 12 11.44 34.26 4.82
CA PRO A 12 10.94 33.71 3.57
C PRO A 12 10.82 32.19 3.70
N ALA A 13 9.72 31.63 3.19
CA ALA A 13 9.54 30.18 3.14
C ALA A 13 10.76 29.54 2.46
N PRO A 14 11.36 28.48 3.03
CA PRO A 14 12.56 27.88 2.45
C PRO A 14 12.24 27.43 1.02
N LYS A 15 13.09 27.84 0.06
CA LYS A 15 13.00 27.38 -1.33
C LYS A 15 12.98 25.85 -1.31
N LYS A 16 11.94 25.24 -1.90
CA LYS A 16 11.85 23.78 -2.04
C LYS A 16 13.01 23.33 -2.93
N VAL A 17 14.06 22.75 -2.34
CA VAL A 17 15.11 22.08 -3.08
C VAL A 17 14.47 20.89 -3.81
N ALA A 18 14.65 20.83 -5.14
CA ALA A 18 14.11 19.74 -5.93
C ALA A 18 14.76 18.41 -5.48
N PRO A 19 13.99 17.31 -5.37
CA PRO A 19 14.57 16.02 -5.04
C PRO A 19 15.58 15.61 -6.12
N SER A 20 16.73 15.07 -5.71
CA SER A 20 17.70 14.49 -6.64
C SER A 20 17.38 13.02 -6.88
N GLN A 21 17.48 12.58 -8.13
CA GLN A 21 17.30 11.19 -8.53
C GLN A 21 18.64 10.61 -8.97
N ARG A 22 18.92 9.38 -8.53
CA ARG A 22 20.16 8.63 -8.83
C ARG A 22 19.84 7.15 -8.90
N THR A 23 20.80 6.31 -9.26
CA THR A 23 20.68 4.86 -9.14
C THR A 23 21.66 4.32 -8.10
N VAL A 24 21.26 3.28 -7.39
CA VAL A 24 22.11 2.55 -6.44
C VAL A 24 22.12 1.08 -6.84
N ALA A 25 23.32 0.50 -6.95
CA ALA A 25 23.48 -0.93 -7.13
C ALA A 25 23.21 -1.65 -5.79
N VAL A 26 22.24 -2.56 -5.77
CA VAL A 26 21.93 -3.42 -4.61
C VAL A 26 21.49 -4.78 -5.13
N ALA A 27 21.94 -5.88 -4.53
CA ALA A 27 21.51 -7.24 -4.88
C ALA A 27 21.66 -7.55 -6.38
N GLY A 28 22.75 -7.06 -7.00
CA GLY A 28 23.04 -7.24 -8.42
C GLY A 28 22.14 -6.44 -9.39
N ARG A 29 21.25 -5.54 -8.89
CA ARG A 29 20.38 -4.70 -9.72
C ARG A 29 20.55 -3.21 -9.46
N GLN A 30 20.29 -2.40 -10.48
CA GLN A 30 20.25 -0.94 -10.38
C GLN A 30 18.87 -0.50 -9.91
N VAL A 31 18.79 0.15 -8.75
CA VAL A 31 17.53 0.64 -8.18
C VAL A 31 17.53 2.16 -8.16
N PRO A 32 16.52 2.83 -8.75
CA PRO A 32 16.41 4.28 -8.66
C PRO A 32 16.18 4.72 -7.21
N ILE A 33 16.90 5.73 -6.76
CA ILE A 33 16.76 6.37 -5.45
C ILE A 33 16.36 7.84 -5.64
N THR A 34 15.32 8.26 -4.91
CA THR A 34 14.96 9.67 -4.79
C THR A 34 15.44 10.19 -3.44
N VAL A 35 16.36 11.15 -3.46
CA VAL A 35 16.88 11.82 -2.26
C VAL A 35 16.17 13.16 -2.09
N ARG A 36 15.51 13.33 -0.96
CA ARG A 36 14.71 14.52 -0.62
C ARG A 36 15.22 15.15 0.66
N GLU A 37 15.58 16.42 0.57
CA GLU A 37 15.86 17.24 1.76
C GLU A 37 14.55 17.66 2.46
N ASN A 38 14.57 17.67 3.78
CA ASN A 38 13.44 18.09 4.60
C ASN A 38 13.93 18.92 5.81
N PRO A 39 13.54 20.20 5.94
CA PRO A 39 13.92 21.05 7.07
C PRO A 39 13.54 20.50 8.45
N ARG A 40 12.52 19.63 8.53
CA ARG A 40 12.08 18.99 9.79
C ARG A 40 12.77 17.65 10.05
N ALA A 41 13.54 17.12 9.11
CA ALA A 41 14.23 15.86 9.32
C ALA A 41 15.46 16.10 10.18
N THR A 42 15.52 15.41 11.33
CA THR A 42 16.70 15.38 12.22
C THR A 42 17.59 14.15 11.98
N ARG A 43 17.15 13.23 11.12
CA ARG A 43 17.85 11.98 10.79
C ARG A 43 17.66 11.59 9.33
N ILE A 44 18.58 10.79 8.82
CA ILE A 44 18.43 10.14 7.51
C ILE A 44 17.39 9.03 7.63
N THR A 45 16.42 8.99 6.72
CA THR A 45 15.41 7.93 6.66
C THR A 45 15.37 7.32 5.28
N LEU A 46 15.67 6.03 5.19
CA LEU A 46 15.60 5.26 3.95
C LEU A 46 14.34 4.39 3.94
N ARG A 47 13.63 4.41 2.82
CA ARG A 47 12.46 3.58 2.57
C ARG A 47 12.59 2.89 1.23
N ILE A 48 12.11 1.66 1.15
CA ILE A 48 11.94 0.93 -0.10
C ILE A 48 10.52 1.20 -0.57
N GLU A 49 10.37 1.76 -1.76
CA GLU A 49 9.07 1.93 -2.39
C GLU A 49 8.47 0.54 -2.69
N PRO A 50 7.13 0.42 -2.68
CA PRO A 50 6.44 -0.83 -2.95
C PRO A 50 7.00 -1.61 -4.14
N GLY A 51 7.24 -2.90 -3.93
CA GLY A 51 7.84 -3.78 -4.94
C GLY A 51 9.33 -3.67 -5.13
N GLY A 52 10.02 -2.91 -4.27
CA GLY A 52 11.48 -2.79 -4.38
C GLY A 52 11.95 -2.04 -5.61
N ARG A 53 11.04 -1.35 -6.30
CA ARG A 53 11.30 -0.70 -7.59
C ARG A 53 12.07 0.60 -7.46
N ALA A 54 11.96 1.25 -6.31
CA ALA A 54 12.68 2.48 -6.03
C ALA A 54 13.00 2.58 -4.54
N LEU A 55 13.96 3.43 -4.22
CA LEU A 55 14.31 3.83 -2.86
C LEU A 55 13.93 5.30 -2.67
N LYS A 56 13.53 5.64 -1.45
CA LYS A 56 13.26 7.01 -1.04
C LYS A 56 14.06 7.33 0.20
N LEU A 57 14.97 8.29 0.05
CA LEU A 57 15.83 8.78 1.11
C LEU A 57 15.36 10.18 1.52
N THR A 58 15.08 10.38 2.80
CA THR A 58 14.80 11.70 3.37
C THR A 58 15.98 12.11 4.25
N ILE A 59 16.55 13.29 4.00
CA ILE A 59 17.75 13.78 4.69
C ILE A 59 17.50 15.17 5.32
N PRO A 60 18.22 15.55 6.39
CA PRO A 60 18.29 16.93 6.87
C PRO A 60 18.84 17.88 5.81
N MET A 61 18.55 19.18 5.95
CA MET A 61 19.11 20.21 5.05
C MET A 61 20.63 20.29 5.19
N GLY A 62 21.34 20.47 4.06
CA GLY A 62 22.79 20.72 4.05
C GLY A 62 23.67 19.50 4.35
N LEU A 63 23.11 18.28 4.34
CA LEU A 63 23.88 17.06 4.52
C LEU A 63 24.80 16.82 3.31
N HIS A 64 26.08 16.55 3.56
CA HIS A 64 27.06 16.38 2.47
C HIS A 64 26.84 15.06 1.72
N HIS A 65 27.14 15.03 0.42
CA HIS A 65 26.85 13.86 -0.42
C HIS A 65 27.57 12.60 0.08
N ARG A 66 28.82 12.71 0.54
CA ARG A 66 29.56 11.59 1.16
C ARG A 66 28.80 10.94 2.32
N GLN A 67 28.16 11.74 3.18
CA GLN A 67 27.41 11.19 4.32
C GLN A 67 26.16 10.41 3.88
N VAL A 68 25.61 10.74 2.71
CA VAL A 68 24.53 9.98 2.08
C VAL A 68 25.06 8.64 1.58
N ASP A 69 26.22 8.65 0.92
CA ASP A 69 26.84 7.44 0.39
C ASP A 69 27.27 6.50 1.53
N ASP A 70 27.93 7.01 2.57
CA ASP A 70 28.30 6.27 3.79
C ASP A 70 27.07 5.68 4.51
N PHE A 71 25.94 6.39 4.45
CA PHE A 71 24.69 5.88 5.01
C PHE A 71 24.15 4.71 4.17
N LEU A 72 24.14 4.84 2.84
CA LEU A 72 23.66 3.79 1.94
C LEU A 72 24.54 2.55 2.02
N GLU A 73 25.86 2.72 2.07
CA GLU A 73 26.83 1.63 2.20
C GLU A 73 26.61 0.83 3.49
N ARG A 74 26.46 1.52 4.64
CA ARG A 74 26.14 0.86 5.92
C ARG A 74 24.80 0.11 5.92
N HIS A 75 23.89 0.45 5.01
CA HIS A 75 22.58 -0.19 4.89
C HIS A 75 22.49 -1.16 3.70
N GLN A 76 23.59 -1.45 3.00
CA GLN A 76 23.61 -2.36 1.85
C GLN A 76 23.03 -3.74 2.17
N GLY A 77 23.51 -4.39 3.24
CA GLY A 77 22.99 -5.72 3.61
C GLY A 77 21.49 -5.71 3.98
N TRP A 78 21.00 -4.62 4.57
CA TRP A 78 19.56 -4.45 4.83
C TRP A 78 18.77 -4.28 3.53
N LEU A 79 19.28 -3.45 2.61
CA LEU A 79 18.66 -3.23 1.31
C LEU A 79 18.63 -4.55 0.51
N GLU A 80 19.75 -5.26 0.43
CA GLU A 80 19.84 -6.55 -0.25
C GLU A 80 18.85 -7.57 0.30
N GLY A 81 18.85 -7.80 1.62
CA GLY A 81 17.92 -8.75 2.25
C GLY A 81 16.45 -8.38 2.08
N LYS A 82 16.12 -7.10 1.87
CA LYS A 82 14.75 -6.66 1.58
C LYS A 82 14.42 -6.72 0.09
N LEU A 83 15.35 -6.36 -0.79
CA LEU A 83 15.14 -6.33 -2.23
C LEU A 83 15.09 -7.73 -2.86
N LEU A 84 15.83 -8.70 -2.30
CA LEU A 84 15.74 -10.12 -2.67
C LEU A 84 14.32 -10.69 -2.51
N LYS A 85 13.49 -10.09 -1.66
CA LYS A 85 12.08 -10.50 -1.45
C LYS A 85 11.14 -10.03 -2.57
N PHE A 86 11.64 -9.22 -3.49
CA PHE A 86 10.89 -8.68 -4.63
C PHE A 86 11.55 -9.16 -5.94
N SER A 87 10.94 -10.16 -6.57
CA SER A 87 11.35 -10.58 -7.93
C SER A 87 11.03 -9.49 -8.94
N PRO A 88 11.96 -9.18 -9.86
CA PRO A 88 11.74 -8.23 -10.95
C PRO A 88 10.90 -8.79 -12.12
N ASP A 89 10.39 -10.03 -12.03
CA ASP A 89 9.55 -10.59 -13.08
C ASP A 89 8.24 -9.81 -13.15
N ASP A 90 8.05 -9.09 -14.26
CA ASP A 90 7.00 -8.11 -14.47
C ASP A 90 5.62 -8.80 -14.42
N GLY A 91 5.00 -8.63 -13.26
CA GLY A 91 3.74 -9.22 -12.88
C GLY A 91 2.59 -8.95 -13.87
N LEU A 92 1.66 -9.90 -13.86
CA LEU A 92 0.42 -9.92 -14.63
C LEU A 92 0.61 -10.11 -16.14
N ARG A 93 0.84 -11.36 -16.54
CA ARG A 93 0.84 -11.85 -17.93
C ARG A 93 -0.01 -13.11 -18.04
N PRO A 94 -0.46 -13.51 -19.25
CA PRO A 94 -1.11 -14.79 -19.44
C PRO A 94 -0.23 -15.93 -18.90
N GLY A 95 -0.83 -16.87 -18.16
CA GLY A 95 -0.14 -17.97 -17.50
C GLY A 95 0.46 -17.65 -16.12
N ALA A 96 0.68 -16.38 -15.78
CA ALA A 96 1.11 -16.00 -14.43
C ALA A 96 -0.02 -16.18 -13.41
N THR A 97 0.30 -16.11 -12.12
CA THR A 97 -0.69 -16.26 -11.04
C THR A 97 -0.95 -14.95 -10.30
N ILE A 98 -2.17 -14.78 -9.82
CA ILE A 98 -2.56 -13.71 -8.92
C ILE A 98 -3.41 -14.26 -7.77
N ASP A 99 -3.13 -13.81 -6.55
CA ASP A 99 -3.93 -14.19 -5.39
C ASP A 99 -5.19 -13.33 -5.30
N ILE A 100 -6.33 -13.97 -5.06
CA ILE A 100 -7.61 -13.31 -4.78
C ILE A 100 -8.20 -14.02 -3.56
N ARG A 101 -8.46 -13.27 -2.49
CA ARG A 101 -8.89 -13.79 -1.19
C ARG A 101 -7.93 -14.86 -0.63
N GLY A 102 -6.64 -14.75 -0.96
CA GLY A 102 -5.59 -15.72 -0.59
C GLY A 102 -5.57 -17.00 -1.41
N VAL A 103 -6.41 -17.12 -2.44
CA VAL A 103 -6.41 -18.26 -3.37
C VAL A 103 -5.67 -17.86 -4.65
N SER A 104 -4.71 -18.68 -5.08
CA SER A 104 -3.96 -18.44 -6.31
C SER A 104 -4.81 -18.74 -7.55
N HIS A 105 -4.85 -17.79 -8.48
CA HIS A 105 -5.56 -17.90 -9.74
C HIS A 105 -4.60 -17.73 -10.91
N ARG A 106 -4.59 -18.70 -11.84
CA ARG A 106 -3.85 -18.54 -13.10
C ARG A 106 -4.56 -17.52 -13.99
N ILE A 107 -3.83 -16.55 -14.51
CA ILE A 107 -4.34 -15.54 -15.42
C ILE A 107 -4.50 -16.19 -16.78
N ASP A 108 -5.74 -16.26 -17.25
CA ASP A 108 -6.09 -16.86 -18.52
C ASP A 108 -6.68 -15.80 -19.44
N HIS A 109 -5.88 -15.38 -20.43
CA HIS A 109 -6.32 -14.43 -21.43
C HIS A 109 -7.15 -15.15 -22.50
N THR A 110 -8.44 -14.85 -22.56
CA THR A 110 -9.39 -15.67 -23.32
C THR A 110 -9.28 -15.53 -24.83
N GLY A 111 -8.51 -14.54 -25.32
CA GLY A 111 -8.40 -14.20 -26.75
C GLY A 111 -9.64 -13.51 -27.33
N SER A 112 -10.74 -13.45 -26.58
CA SER A 112 -11.94 -12.72 -26.99
C SER A 112 -11.78 -11.22 -26.72
N LEU A 113 -12.16 -10.38 -27.68
CA LEU A 113 -12.20 -8.92 -27.49
C LEU A 113 -13.30 -8.46 -26.53
N ARG A 114 -14.33 -9.29 -26.31
CA ARG A 114 -15.49 -8.96 -25.46
C ARG A 114 -15.67 -9.99 -24.33
N GLY A 115 -16.16 -9.52 -23.20
CA GLY A 115 -16.42 -10.36 -22.02
C GLY A 115 -16.13 -9.62 -20.72
N LEU A 116 -16.62 -10.15 -19.61
CA LEU A 116 -16.30 -9.67 -18.27
C LEU A 116 -15.12 -10.46 -17.71
N THR A 117 -14.23 -9.78 -16.96
CA THR A 117 -13.25 -10.49 -16.14
C THR A 117 -13.99 -11.24 -15.03
N HIS A 118 -13.71 -12.52 -14.87
CA HIS A 118 -14.35 -13.34 -13.85
C HIS A 118 -13.45 -14.51 -13.43
N ILE A 119 -13.72 -15.03 -12.23
CA ILE A 119 -13.08 -16.26 -11.74
C ILE A 119 -13.84 -17.45 -12.32
N ALA A 120 -13.12 -18.47 -12.77
CA ALA A 120 -13.64 -19.75 -13.20
C ALA A 120 -12.72 -20.89 -12.72
N LYS A 121 -13.09 -22.12 -13.03
CA LYS A 121 -12.19 -23.28 -12.96
C LYS A 121 -11.88 -23.75 -14.38
N ASP A 122 -10.66 -24.21 -14.61
CA ASP A 122 -10.31 -24.91 -15.86
C ASP A 122 -10.76 -26.38 -15.82
N ALA A 123 -10.43 -27.14 -16.88
CA ALA A 123 -10.79 -28.55 -17.01
C ALA A 123 -10.22 -29.43 -15.88
N ASP A 124 -9.08 -29.03 -15.32
CA ASP A 124 -8.40 -29.73 -14.23
C ASP A 124 -8.86 -29.24 -12.84
N GLY A 125 -9.87 -28.35 -12.80
CA GLY A 125 -10.43 -27.79 -11.57
C GLY A 125 -9.59 -26.69 -10.92
N VAL A 126 -8.53 -26.20 -11.59
CA VAL A 126 -7.66 -25.14 -11.11
C VAL A 126 -8.37 -23.79 -11.22
N SER A 127 -8.27 -22.97 -10.17
CA SER A 127 -8.83 -21.62 -10.19
C SER A 127 -8.11 -20.74 -11.22
N VAL A 128 -8.88 -20.12 -12.11
CA VAL A 128 -8.38 -19.25 -13.17
C VAL A 128 -9.10 -17.91 -13.16
N LEU A 129 -8.38 -16.83 -13.48
CA LEU A 129 -8.94 -15.52 -13.74
C LEU A 129 -9.03 -15.34 -15.25
N LYS A 130 -10.25 -15.47 -15.79
CA LYS A 130 -10.53 -15.27 -17.21
C LYS A 130 -10.53 -13.77 -17.52
N VAL A 131 -9.66 -13.34 -18.41
CA VAL A 131 -9.52 -11.94 -18.83
C VAL A 131 -9.69 -11.84 -20.34
N SER A 132 -10.77 -11.20 -20.79
CA SER A 132 -10.96 -10.83 -22.20
C SER A 132 -10.30 -9.48 -22.51
N GLY A 133 -10.31 -9.06 -23.77
CA GLY A 133 -9.79 -7.79 -24.25
C GLY A 133 -8.53 -7.95 -25.10
N THR A 134 -7.86 -6.84 -25.37
CA THR A 134 -6.55 -6.85 -26.00
C THR A 134 -5.45 -7.01 -24.94
N PRO A 135 -4.28 -7.57 -25.27
CA PRO A 135 -3.19 -7.78 -24.31
C PRO A 135 -2.75 -6.52 -23.57
N GLU A 136 -2.81 -5.35 -24.23
CA GLU A 136 -2.44 -4.04 -23.66
C GLU A 136 -3.38 -3.63 -22.52
N HIS A 137 -4.61 -4.16 -22.51
CA HIS A 137 -5.61 -3.88 -21.49
C HIS A 137 -5.65 -4.92 -20.37
N LEU A 138 -4.83 -5.98 -20.42
CA LEU A 138 -4.85 -7.08 -19.46
C LEU A 138 -4.76 -6.57 -18.01
N LYS A 139 -3.70 -5.84 -17.68
CA LYS A 139 -3.46 -5.29 -16.34
C LYS A 139 -4.61 -4.41 -15.86
N ARG A 140 -5.07 -3.49 -16.71
CA ARG A 140 -6.19 -2.59 -16.41
C ARG A 140 -7.47 -3.36 -16.08
N ARG A 141 -7.77 -4.42 -16.83
CA ARG A 141 -8.97 -5.24 -16.63
C ARG A 141 -8.89 -6.13 -15.39
N ILE A 142 -7.69 -6.62 -15.05
CA ILE A 142 -7.45 -7.29 -13.76
C ILE A 142 -7.65 -6.28 -12.62
N ALA A 143 -7.04 -5.09 -12.70
CA ALA A 143 -7.19 -4.05 -11.67
C ALA A 143 -8.66 -3.64 -11.46
N ALA A 144 -9.42 -3.49 -12.55
CA ALA A 144 -10.84 -3.16 -12.49
C ALA A 144 -11.65 -4.27 -11.78
N PHE A 145 -11.34 -5.54 -12.08
CA PHE A 145 -11.95 -6.68 -11.39
C PHE A 145 -11.63 -6.68 -9.89
N LEU A 146 -10.34 -6.55 -9.52
CA LEU A 146 -9.92 -6.53 -8.12
C LEU A 146 -10.54 -5.36 -7.35
N LYS A 147 -10.61 -4.16 -7.95
CA LYS A 147 -11.29 -3.01 -7.36
C LYS A 147 -12.76 -3.28 -7.06
N LYS A 148 -13.45 -3.95 -7.99
CA LYS A 148 -14.86 -4.34 -7.82
C LYS A 148 -15.01 -5.35 -6.66
N GLU A 149 -14.20 -6.40 -6.64
CA GLU A 149 -14.23 -7.42 -5.60
C GLU A 149 -13.87 -6.83 -4.23
N ALA A 150 -12.82 -6.00 -4.14
CA ALA A 150 -12.41 -5.32 -2.91
C ALA A 150 -13.54 -4.46 -2.34
N LYS A 151 -14.21 -3.69 -3.22
CA LYS A 151 -15.34 -2.85 -2.82
C LYS A 151 -16.47 -3.70 -2.25
N ALA A 152 -16.87 -4.77 -2.94
CA ALA A 152 -17.94 -5.65 -2.49
C ALA A 152 -17.63 -6.29 -1.13
N ASP A 153 -16.41 -6.82 -0.96
CA ASP A 153 -15.98 -7.43 0.30
C ASP A 153 -15.97 -6.40 1.45
N LEU A 154 -15.35 -5.25 1.23
CA LEU A 154 -15.20 -4.23 2.26
C LEU A 154 -16.53 -3.58 2.63
N GLU A 155 -17.43 -3.30 1.68
CA GLU A 155 -18.76 -2.78 1.99
C GLU A 155 -19.56 -3.75 2.87
N ARG A 156 -19.52 -5.05 2.55
CA ARG A 156 -20.16 -6.09 3.34
C ARG A 156 -19.57 -6.19 4.76
N LEU A 157 -18.25 -6.29 4.86
CA LEU A 157 -17.55 -6.48 6.15
C LEU A 157 -17.65 -5.23 7.03
N VAL A 158 -17.50 -4.04 6.45
CA VAL A 158 -17.69 -2.78 7.17
C VAL A 158 -19.11 -2.68 7.72
N ALA A 159 -20.15 -3.08 6.95
CA ALA A 159 -21.52 -3.05 7.45
C ALA A 159 -21.74 -3.96 8.67
N VAL A 160 -21.11 -5.14 8.68
CA VAL A 160 -21.13 -6.07 9.82
C VAL A 160 -20.47 -5.43 11.04
N HIS A 161 -19.24 -4.95 10.89
CA HIS A 161 -18.45 -4.38 11.99
C HIS A 161 -19.05 -3.08 12.51
N ALA A 162 -19.54 -2.20 11.64
CA ALA A 162 -20.16 -0.93 12.00
C ALA A 162 -21.40 -1.14 12.87
N ARG A 163 -22.20 -2.17 12.55
CA ARG A 163 -23.35 -2.59 13.36
C ARG A 163 -22.90 -3.09 14.73
N ALA A 164 -21.89 -3.96 14.78
CA ALA A 164 -21.34 -4.48 16.03
C ALA A 164 -20.70 -3.39 16.91
N ALA A 165 -20.08 -2.38 16.30
CA ALA A 165 -19.51 -1.22 16.98
C ALA A 165 -20.55 -0.14 17.37
N GLY A 166 -21.79 -0.26 16.87
CA GLY A 166 -22.86 0.72 17.06
C GLY A 166 -22.52 2.11 16.53
N ARG A 167 -21.78 2.21 15.42
CA ARG A 167 -21.41 3.48 14.78
C ARG A 167 -21.68 3.43 13.28
N PRO A 168 -22.37 4.43 12.70
CA PRO A 168 -22.54 4.50 11.26
C PRO A 168 -21.23 4.89 10.56
N VAL A 169 -21.08 4.43 9.32
CA VAL A 169 -20.02 4.86 8.40
C VAL A 169 -20.60 5.88 7.43
N ARG A 170 -19.89 6.99 7.20
CA ARG A 170 -20.34 8.07 6.31
C ARG A 170 -20.11 7.73 4.85
N SER A 171 -18.94 7.19 4.52
CA SER A 171 -18.61 6.77 3.16
C SER A 171 -17.48 5.75 3.15
N ILE A 172 -17.41 4.96 2.09
CA ILE A 172 -16.32 4.01 1.82
C ILE A 172 -15.74 4.35 0.46
N SER A 173 -14.40 4.44 0.37
CA SER A 173 -13.72 4.70 -0.89
C SER A 173 -12.55 3.75 -1.13
N MET A 174 -12.40 3.33 -2.38
CA MET A 174 -11.27 2.51 -2.84
C MET A 174 -10.18 3.41 -3.41
N LYS A 175 -8.95 3.22 -2.96
CA LYS A 175 -7.76 3.98 -3.37
C LYS A 175 -6.65 3.03 -3.79
N ASP A 176 -5.71 3.49 -4.62
CA ASP A 176 -4.46 2.77 -4.90
C ASP A 176 -3.32 3.28 -4.00
N THR A 177 -3.58 3.41 -2.70
CA THR A 177 -2.55 3.82 -1.75
C THR A 177 -1.62 2.66 -1.46
N ARG A 178 -0.32 2.86 -1.64
CA ARG A 178 0.70 1.83 -1.38
C ARG A 178 1.47 2.00 -0.07
N SER A 179 1.21 3.10 0.66
CA SER A 179 1.86 3.40 1.95
C SER A 179 1.05 2.94 3.17
N ARG A 180 -0.24 2.63 2.99
CA ARG A 180 -1.17 2.18 4.03
C ARG A 180 -2.30 1.36 3.42
N TRP A 181 -2.88 0.49 4.25
CA TRP A 181 -3.98 -0.39 3.85
C TRP A 181 -5.35 0.26 4.00
N GLY A 182 -5.54 1.12 4.99
CA GLY A 182 -6.76 1.88 5.18
C GLY A 182 -6.54 3.18 5.94
N SER A 183 -7.61 3.95 6.09
CA SER A 183 -7.69 5.09 6.99
C SER A 183 -9.14 5.48 7.27
N CYS A 184 -9.39 5.98 8.48
CA CYS A 184 -10.65 6.60 8.90
C CYS A 184 -10.46 8.11 9.16
N SER A 185 -11.35 8.96 8.64
CA SER A 185 -11.43 10.37 9.04
C SER A 185 -12.24 10.55 10.32
N HIS A 186 -12.12 11.70 10.99
CA HIS A 186 -12.97 12.04 12.12
C HIS A 186 -14.48 11.98 11.79
N ASP A 187 -14.84 12.41 10.57
CA ASP A 187 -16.23 12.38 10.08
C ASP A 187 -16.74 10.98 9.65
N GLY A 188 -15.98 9.92 9.93
CA GLY A 188 -16.37 8.54 9.61
C GLY A 188 -16.30 8.18 8.13
N ASN A 189 -15.45 8.84 7.34
CA ASN A 189 -15.14 8.40 5.97
C ASN A 189 -14.00 7.39 6.01
N LEU A 190 -14.25 6.18 5.47
CA LEU A 190 -13.27 5.11 5.38
C LEU A 190 -12.66 5.07 3.99
N SER A 191 -11.35 4.91 3.91
CA SER A 191 -10.62 4.70 2.66
C SER A 191 -9.79 3.44 2.76
N PHE A 192 -9.79 2.63 1.71
CA PHE A 192 -9.05 1.36 1.68
C PHE A 192 -8.19 1.26 0.43
N SER A 193 -7.05 0.59 0.56
CA SER A 193 -6.29 0.09 -0.59
C SER A 193 -7.03 -1.09 -1.19
N TRP A 194 -7.50 -0.99 -2.44
CA TRP A 194 -8.23 -2.07 -3.09
C TRP A 194 -7.40 -3.35 -3.26
N ARG A 195 -6.07 -3.23 -3.16
CA ARG A 195 -5.14 -4.35 -3.22
C ARG A 195 -5.34 -5.37 -2.10
N ILE A 196 -6.07 -5.00 -1.04
CA ILE A 196 -6.32 -5.89 0.10
C ILE A 196 -7.08 -7.15 -0.32
N VAL A 197 -7.85 -7.10 -1.41
CA VAL A 197 -8.60 -8.26 -1.93
C VAL A 197 -7.69 -9.41 -2.34
N MET A 198 -6.40 -9.17 -2.54
CA MET A 198 -5.42 -10.23 -2.81
C MET A 198 -4.97 -10.96 -1.54
N ALA A 199 -5.24 -10.40 -0.36
CA ALA A 199 -4.95 -11.03 0.92
C ALA A 199 -6.01 -12.11 1.28
N PRO A 200 -5.70 -13.06 2.18
CA PRO A 200 -6.68 -14.00 2.71
C PRO A 200 -7.90 -13.29 3.34
N GLU A 201 -9.08 -13.92 3.28
CA GLU A 201 -10.33 -13.31 3.76
C GLU A 201 -10.25 -12.77 5.19
N LYS A 202 -9.62 -13.50 6.12
CA LYS A 202 -9.40 -13.05 7.50
C LYS A 202 -8.61 -11.74 7.61
N VAL A 203 -7.73 -11.48 6.65
CA VAL A 203 -6.94 -10.25 6.61
C VAL A 203 -7.79 -9.08 6.09
N ILE A 204 -8.68 -9.35 5.12
CA ILE A 204 -9.65 -8.38 4.62
C ILE A 204 -10.63 -8.00 5.75
N ASP A 205 -11.15 -9.01 6.46
CA ASP A 205 -12.02 -8.85 7.63
C ASP A 205 -11.38 -8.01 8.73
N TYR A 206 -10.14 -8.35 9.11
CA TYR A 206 -9.36 -7.56 10.05
C TYR A 206 -9.21 -6.10 9.61
N LEU A 207 -8.89 -5.83 8.33
CA LEU A 207 -8.73 -4.46 7.86
C LEU A 207 -10.06 -3.68 7.98
N ALA A 208 -11.19 -4.29 7.64
CA ALA A 208 -12.50 -3.67 7.82
C ALA A 208 -12.78 -3.38 9.30
N ALA A 209 -12.53 -4.33 10.20
CA ALA A 209 -12.69 -4.15 11.64
C ALA A 209 -11.78 -3.04 12.20
N HIS A 210 -10.52 -2.97 11.74
CA HIS A 210 -9.55 -1.96 12.13
C HIS A 210 -10.05 -0.55 11.82
N GLU A 211 -10.47 -0.31 10.58
CA GLU A 211 -10.95 1.00 10.17
C GLU A 211 -12.30 1.36 10.82
N VAL A 212 -13.15 0.38 11.12
CA VAL A 212 -14.38 0.60 11.90
C VAL A 212 -14.08 0.92 13.37
N ALA A 213 -13.10 0.27 13.99
CA ALA A 213 -12.71 0.57 15.36
C ALA A 213 -12.29 2.04 15.54
N HIS A 214 -11.72 2.65 14.48
CA HIS A 214 -11.40 4.07 14.48
C HIS A 214 -12.62 5.00 14.64
N LEU A 215 -13.84 4.57 14.28
CA LEU A 215 -15.06 5.34 14.52
C LEU A 215 -15.36 5.57 16.01
N ARG A 216 -14.75 4.78 16.90
CA ARG A 216 -14.84 4.93 18.36
C ARG A 216 -13.54 5.48 18.94
N GLU A 217 -12.40 4.99 18.47
CA GLU A 217 -11.08 5.27 19.04
C GLU A 217 -10.10 5.68 17.93
N MET A 218 -9.85 6.98 17.77
CA MET A 218 -9.03 7.51 16.67
C MET A 218 -7.51 7.25 16.85
N ASN A 219 -7.09 6.72 17.99
CA ASN A 219 -5.70 6.36 18.29
C ASN A 219 -5.59 4.86 18.60
N HIS A 220 -4.45 4.25 18.30
CA HIS A 220 -4.18 2.82 18.53
C HIS A 220 -3.82 2.48 19.99
N GLY A 221 -4.53 3.08 20.96
CA GLY A 221 -4.37 2.80 22.39
C GLY A 221 -5.06 1.50 22.84
N PRO A 222 -5.01 1.16 24.14
CA PRO A 222 -5.58 -0.09 24.66
C PRO A 222 -7.08 -0.27 24.35
N LYS A 223 -7.88 0.81 24.40
CA LYS A 223 -9.31 0.76 24.07
C LYS A 223 -9.57 0.42 22.61
N PHE A 224 -8.73 0.93 21.71
CA PHE A 224 -8.81 0.61 20.28
C PHE A 224 -8.55 -0.86 20.04
N TRP A 225 -7.46 -1.41 20.60
CA TRP A 225 -7.12 -2.82 20.39
C TRP A 225 -8.15 -3.76 21.01
N ALA A 226 -8.64 -3.46 22.21
CA ALA A 226 -9.73 -4.22 22.83
C ALA A 226 -11.00 -4.24 21.96
N LEU A 227 -11.36 -3.10 21.33
CA LEU A 227 -12.48 -3.06 20.40
C LEU A 227 -12.18 -3.82 19.10
N CYS A 228 -10.99 -3.65 18.53
CA CYS A 228 -10.59 -4.33 17.29
C CYS A 228 -10.60 -5.85 17.45
N GLU A 229 -10.07 -6.38 18.56
CA GLU A 229 -10.07 -7.80 18.90
C GLU A 229 -11.49 -8.33 19.16
N LYS A 230 -12.35 -7.52 19.79
CA LYS A 230 -13.78 -7.85 19.95
C LYS A 230 -14.50 -7.95 18.60
N LEU A 231 -14.19 -7.08 17.64
CA LEU A 231 -14.79 -7.08 16.31
C LEU A 231 -14.22 -8.21 15.42
N CYS A 232 -12.91 -8.46 15.50
CA CYS A 232 -12.21 -9.47 14.72
C CYS A 232 -11.24 -10.27 15.62
N PRO A 233 -11.64 -11.46 16.10
CA PRO A 233 -10.81 -12.28 17.00
C PRO A 233 -9.45 -12.72 16.39
N HIS A 234 -9.30 -12.69 15.07
CA HIS A 234 -8.05 -13.05 14.37
C HIS A 234 -7.11 -11.86 14.13
N THR A 235 -7.28 -10.77 14.89
CA THR A 235 -6.55 -9.50 14.74
C THR A 235 -5.03 -9.68 14.66
N ASP A 236 -4.44 -10.41 15.59
CA ASP A 236 -2.97 -10.54 15.63
C ASP A 236 -2.41 -11.36 14.47
N GLU A 237 -3.07 -12.45 14.10
CA GLU A 237 -2.67 -13.26 12.95
C GLU A 237 -2.72 -12.42 11.65
N ALA A 238 -3.79 -11.64 11.47
CA ALA A 238 -3.96 -10.79 10.31
C ALA A 238 -2.92 -9.66 10.24
N LYS A 239 -2.60 -9.03 11.38
CA LYS A 239 -1.52 -8.03 11.49
C LYS A 239 -0.18 -8.61 11.07
N ASP A 240 0.17 -9.78 11.60
CA ASP A 240 1.42 -10.46 11.28
C ASP A 240 1.47 -10.90 9.82
N TRP A 241 0.32 -11.28 9.25
CA TRP A 241 0.24 -11.56 7.83
C TRP A 241 0.54 -10.32 6.99
N LEU A 242 -0.10 -9.17 7.28
CA LEU A 242 0.14 -7.91 6.54
C LEU A 242 1.57 -7.41 6.68
N LYS A 243 2.17 -7.55 7.86
CA LYS A 243 3.58 -7.21 8.11
C LYS A 243 4.53 -8.04 7.25
N ARG A 244 4.22 -9.31 7.03
CA ARG A 244 5.06 -10.25 6.26
C ARG A 244 4.84 -10.17 4.74
N HIS A 245 3.59 -10.01 4.30
CA HIS A 245 3.20 -10.18 2.90
C HIS A 245 2.73 -8.89 2.23
N GLY A 246 2.32 -7.88 3.00
CA GLY A 246 1.65 -6.70 2.47
C GLY A 246 2.49 -5.89 1.46
N SER A 247 3.82 -5.83 1.66
CA SER A 247 4.70 -5.15 0.71
C SER A 247 4.72 -5.81 -0.66
N LYS A 248 4.52 -7.14 -0.73
CA LYS A 248 4.43 -7.88 -2.00
C LYS A 248 3.14 -7.56 -2.73
N LEU A 249 2.02 -7.41 -2.03
CA LEU A 249 0.75 -7.02 -2.65
C LEU A 249 0.80 -5.59 -3.24
N HIS A 250 1.43 -4.66 -2.53
CA HIS A 250 1.66 -3.31 -3.03
C HIS A 250 2.68 -3.23 -4.17
N ALA A 251 3.51 -4.28 -4.34
CA ALA A 251 4.50 -4.37 -5.40
C ALA A 251 3.90 -4.58 -6.79
N ILE A 252 2.76 -5.27 -6.84
CA ILE A 252 2.17 -5.74 -8.11
C ILE A 252 1.84 -4.53 -8.97
N ASP A 253 2.26 -4.58 -10.23
CA ASP A 253 2.05 -3.49 -11.14
C ASP A 253 0.84 -3.70 -12.02
N PHE A 254 -0.02 -2.69 -12.03
CA PHE A 254 -1.26 -2.69 -12.78
C PHE A 254 -1.30 -1.58 -13.83
N ASP A 255 -0.22 -0.81 -13.91
CA ASP A 255 0.01 0.24 -14.89
C ASP A 255 0.72 -0.33 -16.14
#